data_AF-A0A967SR47-F1
#
_entry.id   AF-A0A967SR47-F1
#
_cell.length_a   1.000
_cell.length_b   1.000
_cell.length_c   1.000
_cell.angle_alpha   90.00
_cell.angle_beta   90.00
_cell.angle_gamma   90.00
#
_symmetry.space_group_name_H-M   'P 1'
#
loop_
_entity.id
_entity.type
_entity.pdbx_description
1 polymer ?
#
loop_
_entity_poly.entity_id
_entity_poly.type
_entity_poly.pdbx_seq_one_letter_code
_entity_poly.pdbx_strand_id
1 'polypeptide(L)' 'MSEETSRRFYLESFEEYVRIDRGLSAATAAAYTSDLRQFVDYLEGRGLESPDGVEV' A
#
# COMPACT_ATOMS: atom_id res chain seq x y z
N MET A 1 -6.71 -3.91 -18.14
CA MET A 1 -6.29 -4.14 -16.74
C MET A 1 -7.41 -3.65 -15.84
N SER A 2 -7.82 -4.41 -14.80
CA SER A 2 -8.81 -3.91 -13.83
C SER A 2 -8.14 -2.97 -12.80
N GLU A 3 -8.92 -2.12 -12.13
CA GLU A 3 -8.42 -1.25 -11.05
C GLU A 3 -7.77 -2.06 -9.92
N GLU A 4 -8.43 -3.14 -9.49
CA GLU A 4 -7.92 -4.05 -8.46
C GLU A 4 -6.57 -4.66 -8.84
N THR A 5 -6.41 -5.06 -10.11
CA THR A 5 -5.13 -5.56 -10.62
C THR A 5 -4.04 -4.49 -10.57
N SER A 6 -4.40 -3.24 -10.89
CA SER A 6 -3.47 -2.11 -10.86
C SER A 6 -3.03 -1.79 -9.42
N ARG A 7 -3.97 -1.75 -8.46
CA ARG A 7 -3.69 -1.54 -7.03
C ARG A 7 -2.76 -2.62 -6.48
N ARG A 8 -3.00 -3.89 -6.80
CA ARG A 8 -2.10 -4.99 -6.41
C ARG A 8 -0.70 -4.82 -7.00
N PHE A 9 -0.60 -4.47 -8.28
CA PHE A 9 0.69 -4.23 -8.94
C PHE A 9 1.48 -3.09 -8.27
N TYR A 10 0.81 -2.01 -7.86
CA TYR A 10 1.47 -0.92 -7.14
C TYR A 10 1.99 -1.37 -5.76
N LEU A 11 1.23 -2.20 -5.04
CA LEU A 11 1.67 -2.70 -3.74
C LEU A 11 2.88 -3.62 -3.86
N GLU A 12 2.90 -4.50 -4.87
CA GLU A 12 4.05 -5.36 -5.19
C GLU A 12 5.28 -4.51 -5.58
N SER A 13 5.09 -3.50 -6.43
CA SER A 13 6.16 -2.58 -6.85
C SER A 13 6.74 -1.80 -5.65
N PHE A 14 5.88 -1.38 -4.72
CA PHE A 14 6.31 -0.72 -3.50
C PHE A 14 7.11 -1.65 -2.58
N GLU A 15 6.68 -2.89 -2.41
CA GLU A 15 7.42 -3.89 -1.63
C GLU A 15 8.82 -4.13 -2.22
N GLU A 16 8.92 -4.25 -3.54
CA GLU A 16 10.18 -4.43 -4.24
C GLU A 16 11.09 -3.22 -4.05
N TYR A 17 10.58 -2.01 -4.25
CA TYR A 17 11.32 -0.75 -4.00
C TYR A 17 11.88 -0.67 -2.57
N VAL A 18 11.06 -1.03 -1.57
CA VAL A 18 11.48 -1.00 -0.17
C VAL A 18 12.60 -2.03 0.10
N ARG A 19 12.54 -3.20 -0.53
CA ARG A 19 13.54 -4.25 -0.34
C ARG A 19 14.84 -3.98 -1.11
N ILE A 20 14.75 -3.58 -2.37
CA ILE A 20 15.88 -3.46 -3.27
C ILE A 20 16.51 -2.07 -3.14
N ASP A 21 15.77 -1.02 -3.50
CA ASP A 21 16.29 0.35 -3.57
C ASP A 21 16.57 0.93 -2.18
N ARG A 22 15.75 0.58 -1.18
CA ARG A 22 15.91 1.05 0.20
C ARG A 22 16.68 0.08 1.10
N GLY A 23 16.97 -1.13 0.61
CA GLY A 23 17.73 -2.14 1.35
C GLY A 23 17.08 -2.59 2.67
N LEU A 24 15.76 -2.41 2.84
CA LEU A 24 15.09 -2.83 4.06
C LEU A 24 14.87 -4.35 4.08
N SER A 25 14.79 -4.90 5.29
CA SER A 25 14.56 -6.33 5.46
C SER A 25 13.20 -6.76 4.87
N ALA A 26 13.09 -8.03 4.47
CA ALA A 26 11.81 -8.59 4.02
C ALA A 26 10.72 -8.47 5.09
N ALA A 27 11.07 -8.60 6.38
CA ALA A 27 10.13 -8.42 7.48
C ALA A 27 9.61 -6.96 7.57
N THR A 28 10.48 -5.98 7.34
CA THR A 28 10.10 -4.56 7.31
C THR A 28 9.20 -4.24 6.12
N ALA A 29 9.53 -4.75 4.94
CA ALA A 29 8.70 -4.56 3.74
C ALA A 29 7.31 -5.21 3.90
N ALA A 30 7.25 -6.41 4.48
CA ALA A 30 5.99 -7.08 4.80
C ALA A 30 5.16 -6.31 5.84
N ALA A 31 5.80 -5.73 6.85
CA ALA A 31 5.12 -4.87 7.83
C ALA A 31 4.51 -3.64 7.14
N TYR A 32 5.27 -2.92 6.31
CA TYR A 32 4.76 -1.75 5.60
C TYR A 32 3.59 -2.07 4.66
N THR A 33 3.65 -3.18 3.92
CA THR A 33 2.52 -3.60 3.07
C THR A 33 1.29 -3.98 3.89
N SER A 34 1.46 -4.58 5.07
CA SER A 34 0.36 -4.85 6.02
C SER A 34 -0.23 -3.55 6.56
N ASP A 35 0.59 -2.57 6.91
CA ASP A 35 0.14 -1.26 7.41
C ASP A 35 -0.65 -0.50 6.35
N LEU A 36 -0.19 -0.50 5.09
CA LEU A 36 -0.90 0.12 3.98
C LEU A 36 -2.28 -0.53 3.74
N ARG A 37 -2.38 -1.86 3.82
CA ARG A 37 -3.68 -2.57 3.70
C ARG A 37 -4.63 -2.15 4.82
N GLN A 38 -4.17 -2.19 6.07
CA GLN A 38 -4.97 -1.78 7.22
C GLN A 38 -5.39 -0.30 7.13
N PHE A 39 -4.52 0.57 6.60
CA PHE A 39 -4.85 1.98 6.42
C PHE A 39 -5.91 2.18 5.35
N VAL A 40 -5.83 1.46 4.22
CA VAL A 40 -6.88 1.49 3.19
C VAL A 40 -8.20 0.98 3.76
N ASP A 41 -8.22 -0.16 4.45
CA ASP A 41 -9.43 -0.69 5.09
C ASP A 41 -10.05 0.32 6.07
N TYR A 42 -9.20 1.01 6.84
CA TYR A 42 -9.63 2.07 7.75
C TYR A 42 -10.27 3.25 7.01
N LEU A 43 -9.68 3.71 5.90
CA LEU A 43 -10.20 4.83 5.10
C LEU A 43 -11.51 4.46 4.39
N GLU A 44 -11.59 3.25 3.83
CA GLU A 44 -12.83 2.73 3.22
C GLU A 44 -13.97 2.67 4.25
N GLY A 45 -13.67 2.25 5.49
CA GLY A 45 -14.62 2.30 6.61
C GLY A 45 -15.12 3.71 6.96
N ARG A 46 -14.44 4.76 6.50
CA ARG A 46 -14.85 6.18 6.63
C ARG A 46 -15.48 6.76 5.37
N GLY A 47 -15.71 5.94 4.34
CA GLY A 47 -16.28 6.36 3.06
C GLY A 47 -15.29 7.05 2.13
N LEU A 48 -13.98 6.89 2.37
CA LEU A 48 -12.94 7.42 1.50
C LEU A 48 -12.50 6.35 0.52
N GLU A 49 -12.79 6.57 -0.76
CA GLU A 49 -12.48 5.62 -1.85
C GLU A 49 -11.27 6.07 -2.69
N SER A 50 -10.76 7.28 -2.45
CA SER A 50 -9.55 7.80 -3.09
C SER A 50 -8.64 8.53 -2.10
N PRO A 51 -7.32 8.62 -2.42
CA PRO A 51 -6.36 9.39 -1.61
C PRO A 51 -6.67 10.89 -1.53
N ASP A 52 -7.45 11.44 -2.46
CA ASP A 52 -7.73 12.89 -2.55
C ASP A 52 -8.51 13.41 -1.33
N GLY A 53 -9.22 12.51 -0.63
CA GLY A 53 -9.96 12.84 0.59
C GLY A 53 -9.16 12.64 1.88
N VAL A 54 -7.87 12.30 1.80
CA VAL A 54 -7.01 12.12 2.99
C VAL A 54 -6.38 13.46 3.36
N GLU A 55 -6.75 14.00 4.53
CA GLU A 55 -6.08 15.16 5.14
C GLU A 55 -4.81 14.71 5.88
N VAL A 56 -3.66 15.34 5.57
CA VAL A 56 -2.32 15.05 6.14
C VAL A 56 -1.82 16.14 7.07
#